data_AF-A0A7S0LV45-F1
#
_entry.id   AF-A0A7S0LV45-F1
#
_cell.length_a   1.000
_cell.length_b   1.000
_cell.length_c   1.000
_cell.angle_alpha   90.00
_cell.angle_beta   90.00
_cell.angle_gamma   90.00
#
_symmetry.space_group_name_H-M   'P 1'
#
loop_
_entity.id
_entity.type
_entity.pdbx_description
1 polymer ?
#
loop_
_entity_poly.entity_id
_entity_poly.type
_entity_poly.pdbx_seq_one_letter_code
_entity_poly.pdbx_strand_id
1 'polypeptide(L)'
;RRGDAGLAGKARATAEGAFYAKLAERVSQAGACVDLYVIGEASYLGLEFLAPLVQCGGGHLVLYPGLSTANLPRDLFRTYSRPYAHRGLLRLRCSSGFQVARAYGHLETDPQYENLHHVARCHSESCFAVDFEFTNPSGVTANLDVQPTIQLAFSYTVVVPVPADSAEEGGGGPADPSRPAGAYQVQRRLRLETMRVEMARQAVELYGAVDCEAMMGILGHKMVRAIAEDGVKEACLLLQDWLVILVARYNEHIMRRRSGQLDVVMSKFGSLQAVPRFVYGMLRGRLLDPVLVTADERTYLLHLYSGLCPDALPLLAYPALRAFKSLDDFEPSESTLALHS
;
A
#
# COMPACT_ATOMS: atom_id res chain seq x y z
N ARG A 1 -22.48 26.04 0.48
CA ARG A 1 -21.74 24.79 0.74
C ARG A 1 -20.29 25.17 1.03
N ARG A 2 -19.92 25.35 2.30
CA ARG A 2 -18.50 25.36 2.68
C ARG A 2 -18.08 23.90 2.68
N GLY A 3 -17.11 23.52 1.84
CA GLY A 3 -16.51 22.19 1.92
C GLY A 3 -15.93 22.05 3.32
N ASP A 4 -16.34 21.03 4.05
CA ASP A 4 -15.70 20.69 5.31
C ASP A 4 -14.28 20.22 4.93
N ALA A 5 -13.25 20.93 5.38
CA ALA A 5 -11.88 20.53 5.04
C ALA A 5 -11.65 19.12 5.62
N GLY A 6 -11.14 18.20 4.80
CA GLY A 6 -10.77 16.86 5.26
C GLY A 6 -9.73 16.87 6.38
N LEU A 7 -9.45 15.71 6.97
CA LEU A 7 -8.61 15.59 8.18
C LEU A 7 -7.23 16.26 8.01
N ALA A 8 -6.61 16.08 6.84
CA ALA A 8 -5.31 16.65 6.51
C ALA A 8 -5.38 18.18 6.35
N GLY A 9 -6.47 18.70 5.78
CA GLY A 9 -6.69 20.13 5.63
C GLY A 9 -6.88 20.84 6.97
N LYS A 10 -7.59 20.21 7.91
CA LYS A 10 -7.80 20.72 9.27
C LYS A 10 -6.51 20.75 10.08
N ALA A 11 -5.72 19.68 10.08
CA ALA A 11 -4.46 19.62 10.82
C ALA A 11 -3.42 20.61 10.27
N ARG A 12 -3.32 20.76 8.94
CA ARG A 12 -2.34 21.66 8.31
C ARG A 12 -2.62 23.15 8.54
N ALA A 13 -3.85 23.51 8.93
CA ALA A 13 -4.25 24.89 9.19
C ALA A 13 -3.74 25.44 10.54
N THR A 14 -3.24 24.59 11.44
CA THR A 14 -2.69 25.02 12.73
C THR A 14 -1.22 25.44 12.63
N ALA A 15 -0.72 26.18 13.63
CA ALA A 15 0.68 26.58 13.68
C ALA A 15 1.61 25.35 13.82
N GLU A 16 1.19 24.36 14.60
CA GLU A 16 1.86 23.08 14.77
C GLU A 16 1.90 22.30 13.45
N GLY A 17 0.77 22.22 12.74
CA GLY A 17 0.71 21.57 11.44
C GLY A 17 1.61 22.23 10.40
N ALA A 18 1.69 23.56 10.39
CA ALA A 18 2.61 24.29 9.51
C ALA A 18 4.09 24.02 9.86
N PHE A 19 4.43 23.88 11.13
CA PHE A 19 5.79 23.51 11.57
C PHE A 19 6.17 22.12 11.08
N TYR A 20 5.33 21.11 11.34
CA TYR A 20 5.64 19.72 10.96
C TYR A 20 5.60 19.50 9.45
N ALA A 21 4.75 20.22 8.71
CA ALA A 21 4.79 20.20 7.25
C ALA A 21 6.14 20.70 6.68
N LYS A 22 6.69 21.78 7.24
CA LYS A 22 8.03 22.28 6.87
C LYS A 22 9.13 21.30 7.27
N LEU A 23 8.98 20.62 8.40
CA LEU A 23 9.93 19.59 8.82
C LEU A 23 9.89 18.38 7.87
N ALA A 24 8.71 17.95 7.42
CA ALA A 24 8.55 16.87 6.45
C ALA A 24 9.25 17.18 5.12
N GLU A 25 9.12 18.42 4.64
CA GLU A 25 9.82 18.89 3.45
C GLU A 25 11.34 18.79 3.60
N ARG A 26 11.89 19.18 4.76
CA ARG A 26 13.32 19.06 5.06
C ARG A 26 13.79 17.62 5.14
N VAL A 27 12.98 16.73 5.72
CA VAL A 27 13.27 15.29 5.80
C VAL A 27 13.35 14.69 4.40
N SER A 28 12.38 15.01 3.52
CA SER A 28 12.40 14.59 2.12
C SER A 28 13.63 15.13 1.37
N GLN A 29 13.94 16.43 1.50
CA GLN A 29 15.12 17.05 0.88
C GLN A 29 16.45 16.44 1.36
N ALA A 30 16.55 16.09 2.64
CA ALA A 30 17.72 15.41 3.20
C ALA A 30 17.82 13.95 2.75
N GLY A 31 16.75 13.37 2.20
CA GLY A 31 16.63 11.93 1.97
C GLY A 31 16.69 11.13 3.27
N ALA A 32 16.21 11.71 4.37
CA ALA A 32 16.16 11.09 5.68
C ALA A 32 14.86 10.27 5.84
N CYS A 33 14.92 9.26 6.69
CA CYS A 33 13.79 8.39 7.01
C CYS A 33 13.52 8.46 8.51
N VAL A 34 12.24 8.52 8.89
CA VAL A 34 11.82 8.59 10.30
C VAL A 34 10.92 7.40 10.60
N ASP A 35 11.37 6.51 11.46
CA ASP A 35 10.54 5.45 12.05
C ASP A 35 10.04 5.92 13.42
N LEU A 36 8.73 5.79 13.67
CA LEU A 36 8.07 6.27 14.88
C LEU A 36 7.37 5.09 15.59
N TYR A 37 7.93 4.72 16.75
CA TYR A 37 7.36 3.72 17.65
C TYR A 37 6.78 4.42 18.87
N VAL A 38 5.47 4.34 19.05
CA VAL A 38 4.72 5.16 19.99
C VAL A 38 4.04 4.27 21.01
N ILE A 39 4.25 4.55 22.30
CA ILE A 39 3.53 3.90 23.39
C ILE A 39 2.54 4.93 23.94
N GLY A 40 1.27 4.77 23.60
CA GLY A 40 0.21 5.72 23.90
C GLY A 40 -0.71 5.23 25.01
N GLU A 41 -0.40 5.55 26.27
CA GLU A 41 -1.29 5.26 27.39
C GLU A 41 -2.38 6.34 27.49
N ALA A 42 -3.47 6.14 26.72
CA ALA A 42 -4.74 6.88 26.72
C ALA A 42 -4.70 8.43 26.51
N SER A 43 -3.52 9.02 26.37
CA SER A 43 -3.33 10.45 26.11
C SER A 43 -3.26 10.76 24.62
N TYR A 44 -3.64 11.99 24.26
CA TYR A 44 -3.51 12.49 22.89
C TYR A 44 -2.05 12.83 22.59
N LEU A 45 -1.55 12.36 21.44
CA LEU A 45 -0.14 12.43 21.05
C LEU A 45 0.10 13.34 19.84
N GLY A 46 -0.94 13.66 19.08
CA GLY A 46 -0.83 14.50 17.89
C GLY A 46 -0.16 13.79 16.72
N LEU A 47 -0.40 12.49 16.55
CA LEU A 47 0.19 11.70 15.46
C LEU A 47 -0.19 12.24 14.08
N GLU A 48 -1.33 12.92 13.93
CA GLU A 48 -1.72 13.56 12.67
C GLU A 48 -0.68 14.59 12.17
N PHE A 49 0.09 15.19 13.07
CA PHE A 49 1.15 16.14 12.72
C PHE A 49 2.47 15.43 12.40
N LEU A 50 2.74 14.29 13.05
CA LEU A 50 3.99 13.53 12.90
C LEU A 50 3.96 12.54 11.73
N ALA A 51 2.79 12.00 11.40
CA ALA A 51 2.63 10.99 10.35
C ALA A 51 3.17 11.42 8.98
N PRO A 52 3.04 12.69 8.53
CA PRO A 52 3.65 13.14 7.29
C PRO A 52 5.18 12.96 7.24
N LEU A 53 5.87 13.10 8.38
CA LEU A 53 7.33 12.88 8.47
C LEU A 53 7.70 11.43 8.19
N VAL A 54 6.90 10.52 8.73
CA VAL A 54 7.07 9.07 8.55
C VAL A 54 6.75 8.71 7.11
N GLN A 55 5.64 9.22 6.57
CA GLN A 55 5.18 8.92 5.22
C GLN A 55 6.14 9.43 4.14
N CYS A 56 6.64 10.67 4.22
CA CYS A 56 7.60 11.18 3.23
C CYS A 56 8.92 10.41 3.25
N GLY A 57 9.35 9.97 4.44
CA GLY A 57 10.56 9.18 4.62
C GLY A 57 10.44 7.70 4.28
N GLY A 58 9.25 7.19 3.91
CA GLY A 58 9.02 5.74 3.77
C GLY A 58 9.25 4.98 5.09
N GLY A 59 8.95 5.66 6.20
CA GLY A 59 9.09 5.23 7.58
C GLY A 59 7.99 4.27 8.05
N HIS A 60 8.19 3.69 9.23
CA HIS A 60 7.20 2.90 9.96
C HIS A 60 6.55 3.74 11.05
N LEU A 61 5.23 3.76 11.11
CA LEU A 61 4.48 4.26 12.26
C LEU A 61 3.87 3.06 12.98
N VAL A 62 4.23 2.83 14.24
CA VAL A 62 3.66 1.78 15.08
C VAL A 62 3.11 2.40 16.37
N LEU A 63 1.83 2.17 16.64
CA LEU A 63 1.15 2.62 17.85
C LEU A 63 0.84 1.43 18.76
N TYR A 64 1.44 1.42 19.94
CA TYR A 64 1.17 0.48 21.01
C TYR A 64 0.19 1.10 22.02
N PRO A 65 -0.92 0.43 22.37
CA PRO A 65 -1.86 0.92 23.37
C PRO A 65 -1.30 1.06 24.79
N GLY A 66 -0.18 0.37 25.08
CA GLY A 66 0.50 0.46 26.37
C GLY A 66 1.75 -0.40 26.40
N LEU A 67 2.60 -0.20 27.41
CA LEU A 67 3.90 -0.89 27.50
C LEU A 67 3.74 -2.42 27.60
N SER A 68 2.69 -2.90 28.26
CA SER A 68 2.42 -4.33 28.45
C SER A 68 2.02 -5.07 27.16
N THR A 69 1.51 -4.36 26.16
CA THR A 69 1.12 -4.91 24.86
C THR A 69 2.15 -4.64 23.76
N ALA A 70 3.22 -3.90 24.10
CA ALA A 70 4.24 -3.51 23.13
C ALA A 70 5.19 -4.68 22.81
N ASN A 71 5.18 -5.13 21.55
CA ASN A 71 6.16 -6.08 21.02
C ASN A 71 7.41 -5.37 20.47
N LEU A 72 7.79 -4.24 21.09
CA LEU A 72 8.82 -3.32 20.59
C LEU A 72 10.16 -4.01 20.26
N PRO A 73 10.74 -4.90 21.10
CA PRO A 73 12.01 -5.55 20.75
C PRO A 73 11.93 -6.39 19.47
N ARG A 74 10.82 -7.10 19.27
CA ARG A 74 10.59 -7.93 18.08
C ARG A 74 10.42 -7.06 16.84
N ASP A 75 9.65 -5.99 16.96
CA ASP A 75 9.39 -5.08 15.84
C ASP A 75 10.66 -4.33 15.44
N LEU A 76 11.46 -3.85 16.40
CA LEU A 76 12.76 -3.23 16.13
C LEU A 76 13.73 -4.21 15.48
N PHE A 77 13.83 -5.44 16.01
CA PHE A 77 14.67 -6.47 15.41
C PHE A 77 14.25 -6.74 13.96
N ARG A 78 12.96 -6.93 13.70
CA ARG A 78 12.45 -7.17 12.34
C ARG A 78 12.69 -5.97 11.40
N THR A 79 12.60 -4.75 11.91
CA THR A 79 12.91 -3.54 11.13
C THR A 79 14.40 -3.48 10.82
N TYR A 80 15.30 -3.62 11.78
CA TYR A 80 16.74 -3.45 11.52
C TYR A 80 17.42 -4.65 10.86
N SER A 81 16.83 -5.84 10.92
CA SER A 81 17.40 -7.04 10.30
C SER A 81 17.07 -7.17 8.81
N ARG A 82 16.11 -6.40 8.27
CA ARG A 82 15.69 -6.53 6.86
C ARG A 82 16.51 -5.62 5.93
N PRO A 83 16.67 -6.00 4.65
CA PRO A 83 17.28 -5.13 3.66
C PRO A 83 16.32 -4.00 3.25
N TYR A 84 16.88 -2.80 3.08
CA TYR A 84 16.15 -1.62 2.60
C TYR A 84 16.68 -1.12 1.26
N ALA A 85 15.75 -0.66 0.42
CA ALA A 85 16.03 0.15 -0.74
C ALA A 85 15.90 1.62 -0.35
N HIS A 86 16.91 2.43 -0.66
CA HIS A 86 16.97 3.86 -0.37
C HIS A 86 17.06 4.68 -1.65
N ARG A 87 16.55 5.93 -1.59
CA ARG A 87 16.60 6.90 -2.70
C ARG A 87 16.09 6.29 -4.01
N GLY A 88 14.97 5.61 -3.90
CA GLY A 88 14.27 4.94 -4.98
C GLY A 88 13.69 5.94 -5.98
N LEU A 89 13.80 5.62 -7.25
CA LEU A 89 13.11 6.28 -8.36
C LEU A 89 12.26 5.22 -9.05
N LEU A 90 10.94 5.35 -8.91
CA LEU A 90 9.95 4.48 -9.52
C LEU A 90 9.36 5.15 -10.75
N ARG A 91 9.49 4.51 -11.90
CA ARG A 91 8.87 4.96 -13.14
C ARG A 91 7.99 3.86 -13.72
N LEU A 92 6.75 4.24 -14.04
CA LEU A 92 5.80 3.36 -14.72
C LEU A 92 5.66 3.80 -16.17
N ARG A 93 5.68 2.82 -17.07
CA ARG A 93 5.50 3.03 -18.50
C ARG A 93 4.38 2.13 -18.98
N CYS A 94 3.49 2.68 -19.79
CA CYS A 94 2.39 1.98 -20.42
C CYS A 94 2.60 1.97 -21.94
N SER A 95 2.19 0.90 -22.60
CA SER A 95 2.01 0.93 -24.05
C SER A 95 0.88 1.89 -24.44
N SER A 96 0.81 2.24 -25.73
CA SER A 96 -0.20 3.18 -26.24
C SER A 96 -1.64 2.77 -25.90
N GLY A 97 -2.47 3.77 -25.59
CA GLY A 97 -3.93 3.65 -25.45
C GLY A 97 -4.45 3.60 -24.01
N PHE A 98 -3.56 3.44 -23.03
CA PHE A 98 -3.86 3.67 -21.61
C PHE A 98 -2.67 4.36 -20.93
N GLN A 99 -2.93 5.02 -19.81
CA GLN A 99 -1.91 5.73 -19.03
C GLN A 99 -2.12 5.51 -17.54
N VAL A 100 -1.09 5.85 -16.77
CA VAL A 100 -1.19 5.94 -15.32
C VAL A 100 -2.08 7.14 -14.98
N ALA A 101 -3.20 6.89 -14.31
CA ALA A 101 -4.09 7.94 -13.84
C ALA A 101 -3.61 8.51 -12.50
N ARG A 102 -3.18 7.61 -11.60
CA ARG A 102 -2.82 7.99 -10.23
C ARG A 102 -1.98 6.91 -9.57
N ALA A 103 -1.00 7.32 -8.76
CA ALA A 103 -0.25 6.46 -7.86
C ALA A 103 -0.63 6.72 -6.39
N TYR A 104 -0.59 5.66 -5.57
CA TYR A 104 -0.91 5.66 -4.15
C TYR A 104 0.19 4.94 -3.36
N GLY A 105 0.33 5.31 -2.09
CA GLY A 105 1.34 4.79 -1.18
C GLY A 105 2.26 5.90 -0.69
N HIS A 106 3.34 5.52 0.00
CA HIS A 106 4.34 6.46 0.52
C HIS A 106 5.37 6.81 -0.56
N LEU A 107 4.92 7.61 -1.52
CA LEU A 107 5.68 8.03 -2.70
C LEU A 107 5.44 9.52 -2.99
N GLU A 108 6.47 10.21 -3.48
CA GLU A 108 6.39 11.62 -3.87
C GLU A 108 6.51 11.77 -5.37
N THR A 109 5.59 12.51 -6.01
CA THR A 109 5.65 12.73 -7.46
C THR A 109 6.79 13.68 -7.82
N ASP A 110 7.56 13.32 -8.85
CA ASP A 110 8.59 14.20 -9.37
C ASP A 110 7.98 15.46 -10.02
N PRO A 111 8.48 16.66 -9.71
CA PRO A 111 7.91 17.90 -10.24
C PRO A 111 8.26 18.15 -11.72
N GLN A 112 9.28 17.50 -12.25
CA GLN A 112 9.80 17.72 -13.60
C GLN A 112 9.35 16.64 -14.60
N TYR A 113 9.23 15.39 -14.15
CA TYR A 113 8.95 14.25 -15.01
C TYR A 113 7.62 13.57 -14.68
N GLU A 114 6.79 13.41 -15.70
CA GLU A 114 5.54 12.66 -15.58
C GLU A 114 5.79 11.17 -15.29
N ASN A 115 4.93 10.58 -14.45
CA ASN A 115 4.96 9.16 -14.07
C ASN A 115 6.29 8.70 -13.45
N LEU A 116 7.04 9.65 -12.86
CA LEU A 116 8.22 9.41 -12.05
C LEU A 116 7.91 9.75 -10.60
N HIS A 117 8.25 8.84 -9.69
CA HIS A 117 8.01 8.96 -8.27
C HIS A 117 9.28 8.70 -7.47
N HIS A 118 9.50 9.52 -6.45
CA HIS A 118 10.56 9.37 -5.45
C HIS A 118 10.07 8.50 -4.31
N VAL A 119 10.91 7.55 -3.91
CA VAL A 119 10.68 6.66 -2.77
C VAL A 119 11.89 6.79 -1.85
N ALA A 120 11.74 7.48 -0.72
CA ALA A 120 12.86 7.71 0.20
C ALA A 120 13.46 6.39 0.71
N ARG A 121 12.58 5.49 1.19
CA ARG A 121 12.91 4.13 1.60
C ARG A 121 11.75 3.18 1.37
N CYS A 122 12.05 1.93 1.01
CA CYS A 122 11.08 0.84 1.02
C CYS A 122 11.75 -0.51 1.31
N HIS A 123 10.96 -1.52 1.61
CA HIS A 123 11.41 -2.90 1.85
C HIS A 123 10.47 -3.90 1.15
N SER A 124 10.69 -5.20 1.37
CA SER A 124 9.97 -6.31 0.73
C SER A 124 8.45 -6.35 0.95
N GLU A 125 7.92 -5.62 1.92
CA GLU A 125 6.48 -5.61 2.25
C GLU A 125 5.87 -4.22 2.06
N SER A 126 6.65 -3.26 1.55
CA SER A 126 6.12 -1.97 1.14
C SER A 126 5.28 -2.15 -0.13
N CYS A 127 4.07 -1.57 -0.13
CA CYS A 127 3.15 -1.65 -1.26
C CYS A 127 2.89 -0.28 -1.87
N PHE A 128 2.84 -0.23 -3.20
CA PHE A 128 2.42 0.92 -3.98
C PHE A 128 1.29 0.49 -4.91
N ALA A 129 0.25 1.31 -5.03
CA ALA A 129 -0.89 1.01 -5.89
C ALA A 129 -1.02 2.06 -6.98
N VAL A 130 -1.55 1.66 -8.13
CA VAL A 130 -1.63 2.53 -9.31
C VAL A 130 -2.96 2.30 -10.01
N ASP A 131 -3.70 3.37 -10.26
CA ASP A 131 -4.85 3.37 -11.15
C ASP A 131 -4.41 3.65 -12.59
N PHE A 132 -5.05 2.97 -13.54
CA PHE A 132 -4.89 3.22 -14.97
C PHE A 132 -6.18 3.75 -15.56
N GLU A 133 -6.05 4.55 -16.62
CA GLU A 133 -7.19 5.03 -17.41
C GLU A 133 -6.91 4.90 -18.91
N PHE A 134 -7.98 4.71 -19.69
CA PHE A 134 -7.88 4.69 -21.14
C PHE A 134 -7.72 6.12 -21.68
N THR A 135 -6.65 6.36 -22.43
CA THR A 135 -6.47 7.63 -23.16
C THR A 135 -7.28 7.64 -24.44
N ASN A 136 -7.38 6.48 -25.09
CA ASN A 136 -8.23 6.25 -26.24
C ASN A 136 -8.79 4.82 -26.19
N PRO A 137 -10.03 4.62 -25.73
CA PRO A 137 -10.65 3.30 -25.65
C PRO A 137 -10.68 2.56 -27.00
N SER A 138 -10.84 3.31 -28.11
CA SER A 138 -10.82 2.75 -29.47
C SER A 138 -9.41 2.32 -29.90
N GLY A 139 -8.36 2.98 -29.41
CA GLY A 139 -6.97 2.68 -29.75
C GLY A 139 -6.46 1.36 -29.16
N VAL A 140 -6.84 1.04 -27.92
CA VAL A 140 -6.48 -0.23 -27.29
C VAL A 140 -7.27 -1.41 -27.89
N THR A 141 -8.51 -1.14 -28.32
CA THR A 141 -9.40 -2.16 -28.88
C THR A 141 -9.24 -2.37 -30.38
N ALA A 142 -8.61 -1.44 -31.11
CA ALA A 142 -8.41 -1.54 -32.56
C ALA A 142 -7.27 -2.47 -32.97
N ASN A 143 -6.23 -2.62 -32.14
CA ASN A 143 -5.04 -3.44 -32.45
C ASN A 143 -4.87 -4.54 -31.39
N LEU A 144 -5.82 -5.49 -31.38
CA LEU A 144 -5.90 -6.60 -30.41
C LEU A 144 -4.71 -7.57 -30.50
N ASP A 145 -3.92 -7.52 -31.56
CA ASP A 145 -2.68 -8.31 -31.71
C ASP A 145 -1.56 -7.78 -30.81
N VAL A 146 -1.64 -6.54 -30.34
CA VAL A 146 -0.67 -5.92 -29.42
C VAL A 146 -1.25 -5.89 -28.02
N GLN A 147 -0.83 -6.85 -27.19
CA GLN A 147 -1.22 -6.87 -25.77
C GLN A 147 -0.71 -5.62 -25.05
N PRO A 148 -1.59 -4.92 -24.31
CA PRO A 148 -1.18 -3.83 -23.43
C PRO A 148 -0.03 -4.26 -22.53
N THR A 149 1.03 -3.46 -22.51
CA THR A 149 2.23 -3.76 -21.73
C THR A 149 2.45 -2.67 -20.69
N ILE A 150 2.70 -3.10 -19.45
CA ILE A 150 3.11 -2.23 -18.35
C ILE A 150 4.56 -2.58 -18.03
N GLN A 151 5.41 -1.57 -17.92
CA GLN A 151 6.78 -1.73 -17.49
C GLN A 151 7.04 -0.86 -16.26
N LEU A 152 7.44 -1.51 -15.19
CA LEU A 152 7.94 -0.89 -13.97
C LEU A 152 9.46 -0.84 -14.03
N ALA A 153 10.02 0.35 -13.81
CA ALA A 153 11.45 0.56 -13.65
C ALA A 153 11.72 1.22 -12.30
N PHE A 154 12.43 0.50 -11.42
CA PHE A 154 12.74 0.96 -10.08
C PHE A 154 14.26 1.01 -9.86
N SER A 155 14.81 2.22 -9.83
CA SER A 155 16.23 2.44 -9.52
C SER A 155 16.40 2.79 -8.05
N TYR A 156 17.27 2.10 -7.33
CA TYR A 156 17.44 2.30 -5.89
C TYR A 156 18.86 2.03 -5.43
N THR A 157 19.19 2.50 -4.23
CA THR A 157 20.46 2.25 -3.56
C THR A 157 20.25 1.25 -2.43
N VAL A 158 21.13 0.26 -2.30
CA VAL A 158 21.07 -0.76 -1.24
C VAL A 158 22.45 -1.00 -0.67
N VAL A 159 22.51 -1.29 0.63
CA VAL A 159 23.73 -1.73 1.32
C VAL A 159 23.74 -3.25 1.30
N VAL A 160 24.81 -3.85 0.80
CA VAL A 160 24.96 -5.30 0.71
C VAL A 160 26.30 -5.76 1.27
N PRO A 161 26.38 -6.96 1.86
CA PRO A 161 27.65 -7.53 2.27
C PRO A 161 28.54 -7.74 1.03
N VAL A 162 29.84 -7.48 1.21
CA VAL A 162 30.86 -7.78 0.20
C VAL A 162 31.03 -9.30 0.14
N PRO A 163 30.87 -9.94 -1.04
CA PRO A 163 31.07 -11.38 -1.19
C PRO A 163 32.51 -11.77 -0.80
N ALA A 164 32.68 -12.86 -0.06
CA ALA A 164 34.00 -13.37 0.34
C ALA A 164 34.91 -13.62 -0.87
N ASP A 165 34.33 -14.09 -1.98
CA ASP A 165 35.04 -14.47 -3.20
C ASP A 165 35.61 -13.28 -3.99
N SER A 166 35.11 -12.06 -3.74
CA SER A 166 35.66 -10.84 -4.35
C SER A 166 37.03 -10.42 -3.79
N ALA A 167 37.56 -11.18 -2.83
CA ALA A 167 38.92 -11.05 -2.33
C ALA A 167 39.98 -11.70 -3.25
N GLU A 168 39.60 -12.57 -4.20
CA GLU A 168 40.56 -13.36 -4.98
C GLU A 168 40.77 -12.87 -6.43
N GLU A 169 39.79 -12.23 -7.07
CA GLU A 169 39.89 -11.86 -8.49
C GLU A 169 40.50 -10.46 -8.76
N GLY A 170 40.79 -9.70 -7.70
CA GLY A 170 41.43 -8.38 -7.77
C GLY A 170 42.94 -8.42 -7.50
N GLY A 171 43.69 -9.20 -8.28
CA GLY A 171 45.15 -9.11 -8.39
C GLY A 171 45.97 -9.31 -7.10
N GLY A 172 46.33 -10.55 -6.78
CA GLY A 172 47.64 -10.98 -6.25
C GLY A 172 48.26 -10.27 -5.04
N GLY A 173 47.54 -9.43 -4.30
CA GLY A 173 47.99 -8.80 -3.07
C GLY A 173 47.61 -9.65 -1.85
N PRO A 174 48.44 -9.68 -0.80
CA PRO A 174 48.09 -10.39 0.43
C PRO A 174 46.76 -9.85 0.98
N ALA A 175 45.89 -10.75 1.42
CA ALA A 175 44.63 -10.41 2.09
C ALA A 175 44.91 -9.39 3.21
N ASP A 176 44.36 -8.18 3.09
CA ASP A 176 44.55 -7.13 4.09
C ASP A 176 43.93 -7.57 5.43
N PRO A 177 44.75 -7.89 6.46
CA PRO A 177 44.25 -8.39 7.73
C PRO A 177 43.55 -7.30 8.56
N SER A 178 43.55 -6.04 8.10
CA SER A 178 42.83 -4.93 8.72
C SER A 178 41.38 -4.78 8.25
N ARG A 179 40.96 -5.54 7.23
CA ARG A 179 39.59 -5.46 6.69
C ARG A 179 38.63 -6.22 7.64
N PRO A 180 37.67 -5.54 8.29
CA PRO A 180 36.77 -6.21 9.22
C PRO A 180 35.95 -7.29 8.50
N ALA A 181 35.86 -8.47 9.11
CA ALA A 181 34.96 -9.52 8.66
C ALA A 181 33.53 -8.96 8.60
N GLY A 182 32.88 -9.06 7.44
CA GLY A 182 31.58 -8.43 7.20
C GLY A 182 31.64 -7.01 6.64
N ALA A 183 32.56 -6.72 5.71
CA ALA A 183 32.54 -5.45 4.98
C ALA A 183 31.23 -5.29 4.20
N TYR A 184 30.63 -4.11 4.25
CA TYR A 184 29.45 -3.74 3.47
C TYR A 184 29.83 -2.77 2.36
N GLN A 185 29.10 -2.83 1.25
CA GLN A 185 29.22 -1.88 0.16
C GLN A 185 27.86 -1.32 -0.26
N VAL A 186 27.88 -0.09 -0.75
CA VAL A 186 26.71 0.59 -1.31
C VAL A 186 26.62 0.29 -2.80
N GLN A 187 25.49 -0.22 -3.27
CA GLN A 187 25.24 -0.50 -4.68
C GLN A 187 24.00 0.26 -5.18
N ARG A 188 24.10 0.84 -6.39
CA ARG A 188 22.94 1.33 -7.13
C ARG A 188 22.42 0.21 -8.03
N ARG A 189 21.14 -0.13 -7.93
CA ARG A 189 20.48 -1.19 -8.69
C ARG A 189 19.33 -0.63 -9.51
N LEU A 190 19.00 -1.32 -10.59
CA LEU A 190 17.81 -1.09 -11.40
C LEU A 190 17.03 -2.40 -11.48
N ARG A 191 15.80 -2.41 -10.96
CA ARG A 191 14.85 -3.50 -11.12
C ARG A 191 13.90 -3.13 -12.25
N LEU A 192 13.75 -4.04 -13.21
CA LEU A 192 12.81 -3.91 -14.31
C LEU A 192 11.83 -5.06 -14.23
N GLU A 193 10.54 -4.73 -14.31
CA GLU A 193 9.47 -5.71 -14.40
C GLU A 193 8.57 -5.31 -15.55
N THR A 194 8.28 -6.25 -16.44
CA THR A 194 7.44 -6.00 -17.62
C THR A 194 6.34 -7.05 -17.62
N MET A 195 5.09 -6.59 -17.55
CA MET A 195 3.91 -7.43 -17.61
C MET A 195 3.11 -7.10 -18.87
N ARG A 196 2.52 -8.14 -19.46
CA ARG A 196 1.51 -7.99 -20.51
C ARG A 196 0.15 -8.27 -19.89
N VAL A 197 -0.83 -7.44 -20.22
CA VAL A 197 -2.19 -7.53 -19.71
C VAL A 197 -3.09 -8.00 -20.85
N GLU A 198 -3.95 -8.97 -20.56
CA GLU A 198 -4.95 -9.43 -21.51
C GLU A 198 -6.16 -8.49 -21.54
N MET A 199 -6.68 -8.21 -22.74
CA MET A 199 -7.86 -7.37 -22.90
C MET A 199 -9.13 -8.21 -22.92
N ALA A 200 -9.97 -8.03 -21.90
CA ALA A 200 -11.30 -8.63 -21.86
C ALA A 200 -12.21 -8.01 -22.93
N ARG A 201 -12.89 -8.86 -23.70
CA ARG A 201 -13.91 -8.50 -24.71
C ARG A 201 -15.32 -8.61 -24.16
N GLN A 202 -15.51 -9.40 -23.12
CA GLN A 202 -16.80 -9.62 -22.48
C GLN A 202 -16.69 -9.39 -20.97
N ALA A 203 -17.79 -8.97 -20.36
CA ALA A 203 -17.86 -8.79 -18.91
C ALA A 203 -17.47 -10.07 -18.14
N VAL A 204 -17.79 -11.25 -18.67
CA VAL A 204 -17.44 -12.54 -18.05
C VAL A 204 -15.93 -12.71 -17.90
N GLU A 205 -15.15 -12.34 -18.93
CA GLU A 205 -13.69 -12.40 -18.90
C GLU A 205 -13.14 -11.40 -17.87
N LEU A 206 -13.70 -10.18 -17.84
CA LEU A 206 -13.30 -9.14 -16.91
C LEU A 206 -13.52 -9.58 -15.45
N TYR A 207 -14.73 -10.02 -15.10
CA TYR A 207 -15.04 -10.45 -13.73
C TYR A 207 -14.32 -11.74 -13.34
N GLY A 208 -14.04 -12.63 -14.30
CA GLY A 208 -13.28 -13.85 -14.06
C GLY A 208 -11.79 -13.63 -13.76
N ALA A 209 -11.22 -12.52 -14.24
CA ALA A 209 -9.82 -12.17 -14.06
C ALA A 209 -9.52 -11.28 -12.84
N VAL A 210 -10.53 -10.97 -12.01
CA VAL A 210 -10.34 -10.08 -10.85
C VAL A 210 -9.51 -10.74 -9.75
N ASP A 211 -8.42 -10.08 -9.39
CA ASP A 211 -7.72 -10.26 -8.11
C ASP A 211 -8.45 -9.46 -7.02
N CYS A 212 -9.04 -10.17 -6.06
CA CYS A 212 -9.81 -9.54 -4.98
C CYS A 212 -8.91 -8.72 -4.05
N GLU A 213 -7.74 -9.23 -3.70
CA GLU A 213 -6.82 -8.60 -2.74
C GLU A 213 -6.27 -7.29 -3.30
N ALA A 214 -5.80 -7.31 -4.54
CA ALA A 214 -5.33 -6.11 -5.23
C ALA A 214 -6.44 -5.07 -5.39
N MET A 215 -7.66 -5.49 -5.76
CA MET A 215 -8.82 -4.61 -5.88
C MET A 215 -9.16 -3.96 -4.53
N MET A 216 -9.16 -4.73 -3.43
CA MET A 216 -9.41 -4.20 -2.09
C MET A 216 -8.29 -3.27 -1.63
N GLY A 217 -7.03 -3.54 -1.99
CA GLY A 217 -5.90 -2.64 -1.75
C GLY A 217 -6.10 -1.27 -2.41
N ILE A 218 -6.45 -1.26 -3.70
CA ILE A 218 -6.76 -0.02 -4.43
C ILE A 218 -7.95 0.71 -3.79
N LEU A 219 -9.02 -0.01 -3.43
CA LEU A 219 -10.18 0.58 -2.77
C LEU A 219 -9.82 1.18 -1.40
N GLY A 220 -8.94 0.52 -0.64
CA GLY A 220 -8.39 1.02 0.61
C GLY A 220 -7.64 2.33 0.44
N HIS A 221 -6.79 2.45 -0.58
CA HIS A 221 -6.11 3.71 -0.90
C HIS A 221 -7.10 4.83 -1.29
N LYS A 222 -8.14 4.51 -2.07
CA LYS A 222 -9.20 5.48 -2.43
C LYS A 222 -9.97 5.95 -1.20
N MET A 223 -10.26 5.04 -0.26
CA MET A 223 -10.87 5.36 1.02
C MET A 223 -9.97 6.28 1.86
N VAL A 224 -8.69 5.94 2.04
CA VAL A 224 -7.72 6.79 2.78
C VAL A 224 -7.68 8.20 2.21
N ARG A 225 -7.66 8.32 0.88
CA ARG A 225 -7.68 9.61 0.19
C ARG A 225 -8.98 10.38 0.45
N ALA A 226 -10.13 9.74 0.31
CA ALA A 226 -11.43 10.37 0.58
C ALA A 226 -11.52 10.88 2.03
N ILE A 227 -10.99 10.13 3.00
CA ILE A 227 -10.91 10.58 4.40
C ILE A 227 -10.03 11.84 4.54
N ALA A 228 -8.89 11.86 3.85
CA ALA A 228 -7.95 12.96 3.93
C ALA A 228 -8.45 14.24 3.26
N GLU A 229 -9.15 14.12 2.12
CA GLU A 229 -9.63 15.24 1.29
C GLU A 229 -11.02 15.74 1.74
N ASP A 230 -11.98 14.83 1.90
CA ASP A 230 -13.40 15.16 2.05
C ASP A 230 -13.97 14.76 3.42
N GLY A 231 -13.36 13.78 4.10
CA GLY A 231 -13.75 13.32 5.43
C GLY A 231 -14.34 11.90 5.45
N VAL A 232 -14.63 11.44 6.67
CA VAL A 232 -15.06 10.04 6.93
C VAL A 232 -16.40 9.71 6.26
N LYS A 233 -17.33 10.66 6.23
CA LYS A 233 -18.66 10.45 5.66
C LYS A 233 -18.60 10.18 4.16
N GLU A 234 -17.79 10.95 3.45
CA GLU A 234 -17.57 10.84 2.01
C GLU A 234 -16.84 9.53 1.67
N ALA A 235 -15.91 9.10 2.52
CA ALA A 235 -15.30 7.77 2.40
C ALA A 235 -16.32 6.63 2.58
N CYS A 236 -17.26 6.74 3.52
CA CYS A 236 -18.36 5.78 3.67
C CYS A 236 -19.26 5.73 2.42
N LEU A 237 -19.62 6.89 1.87
CA LEU A 237 -20.43 6.98 0.65
C LEU A 237 -19.68 6.37 -0.55
N LEU A 238 -18.38 6.66 -0.69
CA LEU A 238 -17.54 6.08 -1.73
C LEU A 238 -17.59 4.54 -1.72
N LEU A 239 -17.44 3.92 -0.54
CA LEU A 239 -17.47 2.46 -0.42
C LEU A 239 -18.85 1.88 -0.76
N GLN A 240 -19.93 2.53 -0.28
CA GLN A 240 -21.30 2.10 -0.53
C GLN A 240 -21.66 2.22 -2.01
N ASP A 241 -21.43 3.38 -2.62
CA ASP A 241 -21.71 3.64 -4.02
C ASP A 241 -20.90 2.70 -4.93
N TRP A 242 -19.62 2.50 -4.61
CA TRP A 242 -18.76 1.58 -5.35
C TRP A 242 -19.33 0.15 -5.35
N LEU A 243 -19.76 -0.37 -4.20
CA LEU A 243 -20.34 -1.72 -4.11
C LEU A 243 -21.69 -1.80 -4.83
N VAL A 244 -22.53 -0.77 -4.70
CA VAL A 244 -23.83 -0.70 -5.40
C VAL A 244 -23.63 -0.72 -6.92
N ILE A 245 -22.70 0.08 -7.43
CA ILE A 245 -22.38 0.12 -8.87
C ILE A 245 -21.84 -1.23 -9.33
N LEU A 246 -20.92 -1.84 -8.58
CA LEU A 246 -20.35 -3.15 -8.91
C LEU A 246 -21.45 -4.22 -9.02
N VAL A 247 -22.30 -4.31 -8.01
CA VAL A 247 -23.41 -5.30 -7.96
C VAL A 247 -24.41 -5.04 -9.06
N ALA A 248 -24.77 -3.78 -9.33
CA ALA A 248 -25.68 -3.42 -10.42
C ALA A 248 -25.15 -3.86 -11.78
N ARG A 249 -23.89 -3.53 -12.10
CA ARG A 249 -23.25 -3.90 -13.38
C ARG A 249 -23.04 -5.39 -13.53
N TYR A 250 -22.69 -6.08 -12.44
CA TYR A 250 -22.60 -7.53 -12.45
C TYR A 250 -23.95 -8.18 -12.78
N ASN A 251 -25.05 -7.74 -12.14
CA ASN A 251 -26.37 -8.30 -12.39
C ASN A 251 -26.87 -7.97 -13.82
N GLU A 252 -26.60 -6.77 -14.31
CA GLU A 252 -26.91 -6.36 -15.68
C GLU A 252 -26.23 -7.25 -16.73
N HIS A 253 -24.91 -7.43 -16.63
CA HIS A 253 -24.13 -8.08 -17.67
C HIS A 253 -24.02 -9.60 -17.54
N ILE A 254 -24.00 -10.12 -16.30
CA ILE A 254 -23.74 -11.55 -16.03
C ILE A 254 -25.03 -12.32 -15.79
N MET A 255 -25.92 -11.77 -14.96
CA MET A 255 -27.18 -12.46 -14.66
C MET A 255 -28.20 -12.32 -15.80
N ARG A 256 -28.13 -11.25 -16.60
CA ARG A 256 -29.06 -10.96 -17.71
C ARG A 256 -30.54 -11.13 -17.30
N ARG A 257 -30.85 -10.89 -16.01
CA ARG A 257 -32.13 -11.33 -15.42
C ARG A 257 -33.28 -10.37 -15.74
N ARG A 258 -34.40 -10.98 -16.13
CA ARG A 258 -35.73 -10.36 -16.31
C ARG A 258 -36.63 -10.46 -15.06
N SER A 259 -36.13 -10.99 -13.92
CA SER A 259 -36.92 -11.23 -12.70
C SER A 259 -36.21 -10.71 -11.43
N GLY A 260 -37.00 -10.18 -10.50
CA GLY A 260 -36.59 -9.22 -9.46
C GLY A 260 -35.72 -9.70 -8.29
N GLN A 261 -34.91 -10.76 -8.44
CA GLN A 261 -33.99 -11.21 -7.37
C GLN A 261 -32.53 -10.96 -7.77
N LEU A 262 -31.90 -10.00 -7.08
CA LEU A 262 -30.50 -9.57 -7.25
C LEU A 262 -29.53 -10.60 -6.66
N ASP A 263 -28.48 -10.96 -7.41
CA ASP A 263 -27.34 -11.70 -6.87
C ASP A 263 -26.34 -10.70 -6.27
N VAL A 264 -26.40 -10.52 -4.95
CA VAL A 264 -25.50 -9.64 -4.18
C VAL A 264 -24.21 -10.33 -3.76
N VAL A 265 -24.14 -11.67 -3.86
CA VAL A 265 -22.98 -12.46 -3.46
C VAL A 265 -22.03 -12.67 -4.63
N MET A 266 -22.44 -12.30 -5.85
CA MET A 266 -21.65 -12.49 -7.07
C MET A 266 -21.25 -13.96 -7.28
N SER A 267 -22.24 -14.85 -7.12
CA SER A 267 -22.10 -16.30 -7.04
C SER A 267 -21.33 -16.96 -8.21
N LYS A 268 -21.29 -16.34 -9.39
CA LYS A 268 -20.59 -16.88 -10.58
C LYS A 268 -19.07 -16.85 -10.46
N PHE A 269 -18.51 -15.96 -9.65
CA PHE A 269 -17.06 -15.78 -9.55
C PHE A 269 -16.63 -15.89 -8.10
N GLY A 270 -15.90 -16.95 -7.76
CA GLY A 270 -15.43 -17.19 -6.38
C GLY A 270 -14.61 -16.04 -5.81
N SER A 271 -13.77 -15.40 -6.64
CA SER A 271 -12.95 -14.23 -6.25
C SER A 271 -13.78 -13.03 -5.80
N LEU A 272 -15.00 -12.87 -6.31
CA LEU A 272 -15.86 -11.73 -5.97
C LEU A 272 -16.75 -11.97 -4.74
N GLN A 273 -16.93 -13.22 -4.30
CA GLN A 273 -17.84 -13.54 -3.20
C GLN A 273 -17.38 -12.97 -1.84
N ALA A 274 -16.09 -12.64 -1.71
CA ALA A 274 -15.55 -12.01 -0.51
C ALA A 274 -15.76 -10.49 -0.49
N VAL A 275 -15.97 -9.86 -1.64
CA VAL A 275 -16.00 -8.40 -1.81
C VAL A 275 -17.06 -7.73 -0.93
N PRO A 276 -18.34 -8.18 -0.88
CA PRO A 276 -19.34 -7.54 -0.02
C PRO A 276 -18.95 -7.61 1.47
N ARG A 277 -18.30 -8.71 1.90
CA ARG A 277 -17.84 -8.89 3.28
C ARG A 277 -16.69 -7.95 3.60
N PHE A 278 -15.74 -7.78 2.69
CA PHE A 278 -14.63 -6.85 2.90
C PHE A 278 -15.09 -5.39 2.94
N VAL A 279 -15.98 -4.99 2.02
CA VAL A 279 -16.56 -3.63 2.05
C VAL A 279 -17.34 -3.40 3.34
N TYR A 280 -18.13 -4.38 3.79
CA TYR A 280 -18.80 -4.33 5.08
C TYR A 280 -17.80 -4.21 6.24
N GLY A 281 -16.72 -4.99 6.21
CA GLY A 281 -15.64 -4.95 7.20
C GLY A 281 -14.97 -3.58 7.28
N MET A 282 -14.70 -2.94 6.14
CA MET A 282 -14.19 -1.56 6.10
C MET A 282 -15.19 -0.56 6.69
N LEU A 283 -16.46 -0.64 6.30
CA LEU A 283 -17.54 0.24 6.78
C LEU A 283 -17.81 0.12 8.28
N ARG A 284 -17.63 -1.08 8.86
CA ARG A 284 -17.77 -1.34 10.30
C ARG A 284 -16.45 -1.29 11.05
N GLY A 285 -15.35 -1.12 10.33
CA GLY A 285 -14.01 -1.09 10.88
C GLY A 285 -13.77 0.19 11.68
N ARG A 286 -12.82 0.11 12.61
CA ARG A 286 -12.45 1.21 13.50
C ARG A 286 -12.13 2.49 12.73
N LEU A 287 -11.45 2.40 11.58
CA LEU A 287 -11.03 3.57 10.80
C LEU A 287 -12.19 4.54 10.47
N LEU A 288 -13.35 3.99 10.09
CA LEU A 288 -14.54 4.77 9.70
C LEU A 288 -15.50 5.02 10.87
N ASP A 289 -15.18 4.53 12.07
CA ASP A 289 -15.98 4.79 13.27
C ASP A 289 -15.77 6.25 13.74
N PRO A 290 -16.83 7.07 13.78
CA PRO A 290 -16.71 8.47 14.17
C PRO A 290 -16.65 8.69 15.70
N VAL A 291 -17.00 7.67 16.50
CA VAL A 291 -17.14 7.79 17.97
C VAL A 291 -16.01 7.09 18.71
N LEU A 292 -15.68 5.87 18.33
CA LEU A 292 -14.78 5.00 19.11
C LEU A 292 -13.29 5.22 18.85
N VAL A 293 -12.93 5.93 17.78
CA VAL A 293 -11.54 6.06 17.34
C VAL A 293 -10.99 7.46 17.60
N THR A 294 -9.89 7.48 18.36
CA THR A 294 -9.11 8.69 18.67
C THR A 294 -8.41 9.22 17.42
N ALA A 295 -7.99 10.47 17.44
CA ALA A 295 -7.25 11.07 16.32
C ALA A 295 -5.93 10.32 16.02
N ASP A 296 -5.21 9.93 17.06
CA ASP A 296 -3.96 9.18 16.95
C ASP A 296 -4.17 7.79 16.35
N GLU A 297 -5.18 7.06 16.84
CA GLU A 297 -5.50 5.74 16.32
C GLU A 297 -5.97 5.83 14.85
N ARG A 298 -6.80 6.82 14.51
CA ARG A 298 -7.22 7.04 13.12
C ARG A 298 -6.02 7.27 12.22
N THR A 299 -5.07 8.09 12.66
CA THR A 299 -3.86 8.39 11.91
C THR A 299 -3.00 7.13 11.71
N TYR A 300 -2.86 6.31 12.74
CA TYR A 300 -2.17 5.02 12.64
C TYR A 300 -2.87 4.08 11.65
N LEU A 301 -4.19 3.94 11.74
CA LEU A 301 -4.96 3.11 10.79
C LEU A 301 -4.84 3.62 9.35
N LEU A 302 -4.88 4.94 9.12
CA LEU A 302 -4.64 5.53 7.79
C LEU A 302 -3.24 5.20 7.28
N HIS A 303 -2.22 5.21 8.15
CA HIS A 303 -0.87 4.80 7.78
C HIS A 303 -0.83 3.32 7.37
N LEU A 304 -1.49 2.42 8.11
CA LEU A 304 -1.58 1.01 7.74
C LEU A 304 -2.28 0.80 6.40
N TYR A 305 -3.48 1.38 6.21
CA TYR A 305 -4.23 1.25 4.95
C TYR A 305 -3.50 1.85 3.74
N SER A 306 -2.53 2.75 3.96
CA SER A 306 -1.73 3.35 2.88
C SER A 306 -0.39 2.64 2.61
N GLY A 307 -0.01 1.63 3.39
CA GLY A 307 1.29 0.97 3.26
C GLY A 307 1.27 -0.56 3.28
N LEU A 308 0.20 -1.18 3.78
CA LEU A 308 0.08 -2.63 3.83
C LEU A 308 -0.02 -3.26 2.44
N CYS A 309 0.56 -4.46 2.31
CA CYS A 309 0.45 -5.30 1.14
C CYS A 309 -0.99 -5.84 0.93
N PRO A 310 -1.36 -6.18 -0.31
CA PRO A 310 -2.73 -6.56 -0.65
C PRO A 310 -3.25 -7.81 0.08
N ASP A 311 -2.38 -8.71 0.52
CA ASP A 311 -2.69 -9.90 1.30
C ASP A 311 -2.99 -9.58 2.78
N ALA A 312 -2.37 -8.52 3.33
CA ALA A 312 -2.53 -8.14 4.73
C ALA A 312 -3.72 -7.17 4.96
N LEU A 313 -4.00 -6.29 4.01
CA LEU A 313 -5.08 -5.29 4.13
C LEU A 313 -6.49 -5.91 4.33
N PRO A 314 -6.87 -7.01 3.65
CA PRO A 314 -8.14 -7.70 3.89
C PRO A 314 -8.28 -8.22 5.31
N LEU A 315 -7.19 -8.66 5.95
CA LEU A 315 -7.21 -9.12 7.35
C LEU A 315 -7.45 -7.99 8.34
N LEU A 316 -7.01 -6.77 8.00
CA LEU A 316 -7.30 -5.56 8.77
C LEU A 316 -8.79 -5.17 8.67
N ALA A 317 -9.39 -5.34 7.50
CA ALA A 317 -10.80 -5.03 7.26
C ALA A 317 -11.76 -6.12 7.79
N TYR A 318 -11.40 -7.38 7.61
CA TYR A 318 -12.22 -8.53 7.98
C TYR A 318 -11.32 -9.68 8.49
N PRO A 319 -11.09 -9.77 9.81
CA PRO A 319 -10.18 -10.75 10.39
C PRO A 319 -10.57 -12.20 10.11
N ALA A 320 -9.57 -13.05 9.86
CA ALA A 320 -9.78 -14.48 9.72
C ALA A 320 -9.98 -15.13 11.11
N LEU A 321 -11.16 -15.68 11.35
CA LEU A 321 -11.46 -16.43 12.56
C LEU A 321 -11.17 -17.92 12.32
N ARG A 322 -10.28 -18.51 13.12
CA ARG A 322 -10.00 -19.96 13.11
C ARG A 322 -10.45 -20.57 14.43
N ALA A 323 -11.25 -21.63 14.35
CA ALA A 323 -11.66 -22.41 15.51
C ALA A 323 -10.73 -23.63 15.62
N PHE A 324 -10.18 -23.85 16.81
CA PHE A 324 -9.32 -24.99 17.11
C PHE A 324 -10.03 -25.86 18.15
N LYS A 325 -10.06 -27.19 17.92
CA LYS A 325 -10.66 -28.15 18.86
C LYS A 325 -9.64 -28.60 19.91
N SER A 326 -8.38 -28.72 19.51
CA SER A 326 -7.23 -28.96 20.38
C SER A 326 -6.05 -28.10 19.94
N LEU A 327 -5.07 -27.88 20.83
CA LEU A 327 -3.83 -27.16 20.50
C LEU A 327 -2.99 -27.89 19.44
N ASP A 328 -3.17 -29.20 19.31
CA ASP A 328 -2.45 -30.06 18.35
C ASP A 328 -3.01 -29.92 16.91
N ASP A 329 -4.23 -29.38 16.75
CA ASP A 329 -4.82 -29.09 15.43
C ASP A 329 -4.29 -27.77 14.81
N PHE A 330 -3.33 -27.12 15.47
CA PHE A 330 -2.72 -25.90 14.98
C PHE A 330 -1.61 -26.23 13.97
N GLU A 331 -1.98 -26.33 12.69
CA GLU A 331 -1.01 -26.15 11.61
C GLU A 331 -0.91 -24.66 11.27
N PRO A 332 0.22 -23.98 11.57
CA PRO A 332 0.43 -22.63 11.08
C PRO A 332 0.48 -22.69 9.56
N SER A 333 -0.58 -22.21 8.90
CA SER A 333 -0.59 -22.08 7.44
C SER A 333 0.61 -21.22 7.02
N GLU A 334 1.51 -21.77 6.20
CA GLU A 334 2.67 -21.05 5.64
C GLU A 334 2.27 -19.81 4.82
N SER A 335 1.00 -19.70 4.45
CA SER A 335 0.44 -18.62 3.65
C SER A 335 -0.38 -17.62 4.48
N THR A 336 0.26 -16.56 4.98
CA THR A 336 -0.17 -15.13 4.90
C THR A 336 0.74 -14.28 5.80
N LEU A 337 1.80 -13.71 5.21
CA LEU A 337 3.05 -13.25 5.84
C LEU A 337 4.02 -14.40 6.11
N ALA A 338 4.57 -14.97 5.03
CA ALA A 338 5.81 -15.75 5.14
C ALA A 338 6.88 -14.84 5.75
N LEU A 339 7.05 -14.96 7.07
CA LEU A 339 8.22 -14.52 7.81
C LEU A 339 9.38 -15.39 7.33
N HIS A 340 9.88 -15.09 6.13
CA HIS A 340 11.13 -15.66 5.69
C HIS A 340 12.23 -15.15 6.60
N SER A 341 12.82 -16.12 7.30
CA SER A 341 14.04 -16.11 8.10
C SER A 341 15.09 -15.08 7.69
#